data_AF-A0A7C7J1Q2-F1
#
_entry.id   AF-A0A7C7J1Q2-F1
#
_cell.length_a   1.000
_cell.length_b   1.000
_cell.length_c   1.000
_cell.angle_alpha   90.00
_cell.angle_beta   90.00
_cell.angle_gamma   90.00
#
_symmetry.space_group_name_H-M   'P 1'
#
loop_
_entity.id
_entity.type
_entity.pdbx_description
1 polymer ?
#
loop_
_entity_poly.entity_id
_entity_poly.type
_entity_poly.pdbx_seq_one_letter_code
_entity_poly.pdbx_strand_id
1 'polypeptide(L)' 'MNYLKHQFQALLDHWQDERKEIRSLRKTAFDRFNQLGFPTKKWEEWRFTDFSEIKKNEYCLAWSDDLPKIPKHIPGL' A
#
# COMPACT_ATOMS: atom_id res chain seq x y z
N MET A 1 -5.24 10.56 6.11
CA MET A 1 -4.76 9.25 5.62
C MET A 1 -3.51 8.84 6.40
N ASN A 2 -3.66 8.56 7.70
CA ASN A 2 -2.51 8.13 8.51
C ASN A 2 -2.10 6.68 8.16
N TYR A 3 -3.07 5.84 7.78
CA TYR A 3 -2.83 4.44 7.46
C TYR A 3 -1.87 4.25 6.27
N LEU A 4 -2.03 4.97 5.15
CA LEU A 4 -1.14 4.80 3.99
C LEU A 4 0.31 5.14 4.30
N LYS A 5 0.54 6.21 5.07
CA LYS A 5 1.89 6.57 5.52
C LYS A 5 2.50 5.47 6.37
N HIS A 6 1.72 4.87 7.27
CA HIS A 6 2.14 3.73 8.06
C HIS A 6 2.46 2.50 7.18
N GLN A 7 1.59 2.16 6.21
CA GLN A 7 1.81 1.03 5.32
C GLN A 7 3.03 1.23 4.40
N PHE A 8 3.27 2.45 3.92
CA PHE A 8 4.47 2.77 3.13
C PHE A 8 5.74 2.59 3.96
N GLN A 9 5.74 3.03 5.22
CA GLN A 9 6.86 2.83 6.11
C GLN A 9 7.08 1.34 6.40
N ALA A 10 6.01 0.59 6.71
CA ALA A 10 6.08 -0.86 6.91
C ALA A 10 6.66 -1.60 5.69
N LEU A 11 6.30 -1.19 4.46
CA LEU A 11 6.88 -1.77 3.24
C LEU A 11 8.39 -1.52 3.15
N LEU A 12 8.83 -0.30 3.45
CA LEU A 12 10.25 0.05 3.44
C LEU A 12 11.01 -0.72 4.52
N ASP A 13 10.43 -0.89 5.71
CA ASP A 13 11.11 -1.57 6.82
C ASP A 13 11.22 -3.08 6.59
N HIS A 14 10.26 -3.68 5.88
CA HIS A 14 10.24 -5.10 5.55
C HIS A 14 11.24 -5.49 4.45
N TRP A 15 11.32 -4.74 3.35
CA TRP A 15 12.19 -5.07 2.21
C TRP A 15 13.60 -4.49 2.34
N GLN A 16 14.38 -5.00 3.29
CA GLN A 16 15.74 -4.50 3.56
C GLN A 16 16.76 -4.96 2.50
N ASP A 17 16.55 -6.13 1.89
CA ASP A 17 17.42 -6.70 0.86
C ASP A 17 17.18 -6.13 -0.55
N GLU A 18 16.29 -5.13 -0.68
CA GLU A 18 16.04 -4.45 -1.94
C GLU A 18 17.27 -3.65 -2.40
N ARG A 19 17.55 -3.67 -3.72
CA ARG A 19 18.60 -2.82 -4.33
C ARG A 19 18.41 -1.35 -3.94
N LYS A 20 19.49 -0.69 -3.53
CA LYS A 20 19.46 0.67 -2.96
C LYS A 20 18.78 1.68 -3.90
N GLU A 21 18.97 1.54 -5.20
CA GLU A 21 18.40 2.43 -6.21
C GLU A 21 16.87 2.33 -6.24
N ILE A 22 16.33 1.12 -6.13
CA ILE A 22 14.89 0.87 -6.09
C ILE A 22 14.31 1.37 -4.76
N ARG A 23 15.00 1.10 -3.65
CA ARG A 23 14.60 1.59 -2.33
C ARG A 23 14.52 3.12 -2.29
N SER A 24 15.51 3.79 -2.86
CA SER A 24 15.55 5.25 -2.98
C SER A 24 14.39 5.79 -3.81
N LEU A 25 14.16 5.22 -5.01
CA LEU A 25 13.05 5.59 -5.89
C LEU A 25 11.69 5.46 -5.17
N ARG A 26 11.49 4.34 -4.46
CA ARG A 26 10.27 4.06 -3.71
C ARG A 26 10.06 5.08 -2.58
N LYS A 27 11.11 5.36 -1.79
CA LYS A 27 11.05 6.36 -0.72
C LYS A 27 10.68 7.73 -1.28
N THR A 28 11.32 8.18 -2.36
CA THR A 28 11.00 9.46 -3.02
C THR A 28 9.55 9.51 -3.50
N ALA A 29 9.03 8.43 -4.08
CA ALA A 29 7.64 8.36 -4.52
C ALA A 29 6.65 8.44 -3.34
N PHE A 30 6.92 7.73 -2.24
CA PHE A 30 6.10 7.77 -1.04
C PHE A 30 6.14 9.13 -0.34
N ASP A 31 7.31 9.77 -0.24
CA ASP A 31 7.45 11.12 0.30
C ASP A 31 6.63 12.13 -0.53
N ARG A 32 6.70 12.04 -1.87
CA ARG A 32 5.89 12.87 -2.77
C ARG A 32 4.40 12.62 -2.62
N PHE A 33 3.96 11.36 -2.49
CA PHE A 33 2.56 11.04 -2.23
C PHE A 33 2.10 11.59 -0.87
N ASN A 34 2.91 11.50 0.17
CA ASN A 34 2.57 12.02 1.50
C ASN A 34 2.39 13.54 1.50
N GLN A 35 3.08 14.25 0.59
CA GLN A 35 2.92 15.70 0.41
C GLN A 35 1.69 16.07 -0.43
N LEU A 36 1.45 15.35 -1.53
CA LEU A 36 0.41 15.71 -2.51
C LEU A 36 -0.96 15.06 -2.23
N GLY A 37 -0.95 13.86 -1.66
CA GLY A 37 -2.13 13.00 -1.51
C GLY A 37 -2.63 12.42 -2.84
N PHE A 38 -3.86 11.89 -2.81
CA PHE A 38 -4.53 11.44 -4.02
C PHE A 38 -4.83 12.63 -4.95
N PRO A 39 -4.83 12.40 -6.28
CA PRO A 39 -5.31 13.38 -7.24
C PRO A 39 -6.74 13.87 -6.92
N THR A 40 -7.06 15.04 -7.45
CA THR A 40 -8.40 15.62 -7.37
C THR A 40 -9.00 15.72 -8.77
N LYS A 41 -10.33 15.73 -8.88
CA LYS A 41 -11.02 15.92 -10.17
C LYS A 41 -10.74 17.28 -10.85
N LYS A 42 -10.04 18.19 -10.16
CA LYS A 42 -9.56 19.46 -10.74
C LYS A 42 -8.35 19.26 -11.66
N TRP A 43 -7.65 18.14 -11.55
CA TRP A 43 -6.57 17.78 -12.46
C TRP A 43 -7.20 17.13 -13.69
N GLU A 44 -6.93 17.68 -14.88
CA GLU A 44 -7.59 17.28 -16.12
C GLU A 44 -7.50 15.77 -16.38
N GLU A 45 -6.29 15.21 -16.21
CA GLU A 45 -5.99 13.77 -16.32
C GLU A 45 -6.81 12.87 -15.37
N TRP A 46 -7.37 13.44 -14.29
CA TRP A 46 -8.10 12.70 -13.25
C TRP A 46 -9.57 13.12 -13.13
N ARG A 47 -10.07 13.94 -14.06
CA ARG A 47 -11.44 14.49 -14.00
C ARG A 47 -12.53 13.41 -13.92
N PHE A 48 -12.31 12.30 -14.63
CA PHE A 48 -13.29 11.22 -14.78
C PHE A 48 -12.99 10.00 -13.89
N THR A 49 -11.92 10.03 -13.08
CA THR A 49 -11.55 8.94 -12.18
C THR A 49 -12.07 9.24 -10.78
N ASP A 50 -12.82 8.31 -10.19
CA ASP A 50 -13.28 8.44 -8.80
C ASP A 50 -12.40 7.63 -7.84
N PHE A 51 -11.90 8.33 -6.81
CA PHE A 51 -11.09 7.76 -5.74
C PHE A 51 -11.86 7.63 -4.42
N SER A 52 -13.17 7.91 -4.42
CA SER A 52 -14.00 7.91 -3.21
C SER A 52 -13.93 6.58 -2.46
N GLU A 53 -14.04 5.44 -3.16
CA GLU A 53 -13.99 4.11 -2.55
C GLU A 53 -12.61 3.79 -1.94
N ILE A 54 -11.52 4.21 -2.57
CA ILE A 54 -10.18 4.02 -1.99
C ILE A 54 -10.00 4.90 -0.74
N LYS A 55 -10.58 6.10 -0.74
CA LYS A 55 -10.48 7.04 0.39
C LYS A 55 -11.35 6.64 1.58
N LYS A 56 -12.45 5.91 1.36
CA LYS A 56 -13.36 5.43 2.42
C LYS A 56 -12.83 4.22 3.18
N ASN A 57 -11.91 3.47 2.58
CA ASN A 57 -11.40 2.23 3.13
C ASN A 57 -9.94 2.35 3.57
N GLU A 58 -9.55 1.53 4.53
CA GLU A 58 -8.16 1.32 4.91
C GLU A 58 -7.68 -0.02 4.36
N TYR A 59 -6.44 -0.04 3.88
CA TYR A 59 -5.79 -1.22 3.33
C TYR A 59 -4.49 -1.45 4.10
N CYS A 60 -4.16 -2.72 4.33
CA CYS A 60 -2.90 -3.12 4.94
C CYS A 60 -2.10 -4.04 4.01
N LEU A 61 -0.78 -4.05 4.20
CA LEU A 61 0.07 -5.11 3.67
C LEU A 61 -0.31 -6.42 4.37
N ALA A 62 -0.49 -7.47 3.58
CA ALA A 62 -0.74 -8.79 4.11
C ALA A 62 0.58 -9.42 4.58
N TRP A 63 0.57 -9.87 5.83
CA TRP A 63 1.66 -10.61 6.46
C TRP A 63 1.29 -12.08 6.62
N SER A 64 2.27 -12.91 6.99
CA SER A 64 2.05 -14.33 7.26
C SER A 64 0.94 -14.57 8.30
N ASP A 65 0.82 -13.68 9.29
CA ASP A 65 -0.19 -13.77 10.35
C ASP A 65 -1.61 -13.42 9.87
N ASP A 66 -1.74 -12.71 8.74
CA ASP A 66 -3.03 -12.37 8.13
C ASP A 66 -3.60 -13.53 7.30
N LEU A 67 -2.80 -14.56 7.02
CA LEU A 67 -3.24 -15.73 6.26
C LEU A 67 -4.14 -16.64 7.11
N PRO A 68 -5.19 -17.23 6.51
CA PRO A 68 -6.01 -18.20 7.21
C PRO A 68 -5.16 -19.41 7.63
N LYS A 69 -5.38 -19.89 8.85
CA LYS A 69 -4.71 -21.10 9.33
C LYS A 69 -5.11 -22.29 8.45
N ILE A 70 -4.12 -23.01 7.94
CA ILE A 70 -4.37 -24.24 7.20
C ILE A 70 -5.03 -25.24 8.16
N PRO A 71 -6.21 -25.79 7.82
CA PRO A 71 -6.87 -26.80 8.64
C PRO A 71 -5.97 -28.02 8.82
N LYS A 72 -5.92 -28.57 10.04
CA LYS A 72 -5.16 -29.81 10.32
C LYS A 72 -5.65 -31.02 9.52
N HIS A 73 -6.89 -30.98 9.06
CA HIS A 73 -7.53 -32.03 8.27
C HIS A 73 -8.10 -31.41 7.00
N ILE A 74 -7.56 -31.83 5.86
CA ILE A 74 -8.09 -31.48 4.53
C ILE A 74 -9.00 -32.64 4.13
N PRO A 75 -10.34 -32.45 4.02
CA PRO A 75 -11.23 -33.54 3.62
C PRO A 75 -10.83 -34.12 2.26
N GLY A 76 -10.61 -35.43 2.17
CA GLY A 76 -10.27 -36.13 0.93
C GLY A 76 -8.78 -36.39 0.68
N LEU A 77 -7.91 -36.04 1.65
CA LEU A 77 -6.51 -36.48 1.75
C LEU A 77 -6.31 -37.33 3.01
#